data_AF-A0A9P6FUY7-F1
#
_entry.id   AF-A0A9P6FUY7-F1
#
_cell.length_a   1.000
_cell.length_b   1.000
_cell.length_c   1.000
_cell.angle_alpha   90.00
_cell.angle_beta   90.00
_cell.angle_gamma   90.00
#
_symmetry.space_group_name_H-M   'P 1'
#
loop_
_entity.id
_entity.type
_entity.pdbx_description
1 polymer ?
#
loop_
_entity_poly.entity_id
_entity_poly.type
_entity_poly.pdbx_seq_one_letter_code
_entity_poly.pdbx_strand_id
1 'polypeptide(L)'
;MNSTTSDADEIEGSLQDILASVQSTPSILESPSRHDRFALSIFPHDLNNHSLPTTPVRARSVSIIPETPTRTQASTQSPLPVQPPARTPTRTPTRSTETPVPAQTQVTPSTASVGSSQGHSLNRHVTREEALRATGEVLRQRCLSKLDRLNELKENLARKQSLATSNTPNSLQEQQVAILQLEEARLKSEIKRMSTNQEVYPAVPPELSKVRVQQTVQNTIQDYNIMIPRLKSELEGVQKELVKEKQLLKEVHEIRRALQARQKDLVAMAEAGTRPEDRQSKQKVTEIKALVQTLMKELQRFLAKHYPLAQQEPGSPELLDLKHVLEDIMNLSVSRPADPYMTLEPGTYHPPHIEQLVNAGIAVRHPHDSQRLRLIDFYS
;
A
#
# COMPACT_ATOMS: atom_id res chain seq x y z
N MET A 1 82.77 14.81 9.34
CA MET A 1 82.01 14.38 10.55
C MET A 1 80.58 14.87 10.36
N ASN A 2 79.84 14.40 9.35
CA ASN A 2 79.20 13.09 9.15
C ASN A 2 78.09 12.82 10.17
N SER A 3 76.86 13.21 9.84
CA SER A 3 75.59 12.69 10.39
C SER A 3 74.39 13.27 9.63
N THR A 4 74.12 12.87 8.38
CA THR A 4 72.83 13.15 7.68
C THR A 4 72.57 12.20 6.50
N THR A 5 72.83 10.90 6.62
CA THR A 5 72.57 9.93 5.53
C THR A 5 71.94 8.62 6.01
N SER A 6 71.24 8.61 7.15
CA SER A 6 70.63 7.37 7.68
C SER A 6 69.12 7.25 7.45
N ASP A 7 68.40 8.35 7.17
CA ASP A 7 66.93 8.34 7.11
C ASP A 7 66.36 8.24 5.68
N ALA A 8 67.20 8.25 4.64
CA ALA A 8 66.76 8.12 3.26
C ALA A 8 66.57 6.65 2.83
N ASP A 9 67.36 5.73 3.39
CA ASP A 9 67.34 4.31 3.01
C ASP A 9 66.17 3.54 3.63
N GLU A 10 65.58 4.04 4.73
CA GLU A 10 64.45 3.38 5.40
C GLU A 10 63.09 3.63 4.69
N ILE A 11 63.01 4.70 3.89
CA ILE A 11 61.80 5.02 3.10
C ILE A 11 61.79 4.28 1.75
N GLU A 12 62.96 3.99 1.19
CA GLU A 12 63.07 3.28 -0.09
C GLU A 12 62.72 1.78 0.05
N GLY A 13 63.09 1.16 1.18
CA GLY A 13 62.70 -0.22 1.50
C GLY A 13 61.18 -0.42 1.65
N SER A 14 60.48 0.54 2.26
CA SER A 14 59.03 0.43 2.47
C SER A 14 58.21 0.62 1.20
N LEU A 15 58.75 1.26 0.15
CA LEU A 15 58.07 1.43 -1.13
C LEU A 15 58.27 0.22 -2.06
N GLN A 16 59.36 -0.52 -1.91
CA GLN A 16 59.59 -1.76 -2.66
C GLN A 16 58.70 -2.93 -2.17
N ASP A 17 58.39 -3.00 -0.88
CA ASP A 17 57.45 -4.01 -0.35
C ASP A 17 56.00 -3.77 -0.78
N ILE A 18 55.59 -2.51 -1.00
CA ILE A 18 54.26 -2.17 -1.50
C ILE A 18 54.13 -2.49 -3.00
N LEU A 19 55.20 -2.31 -3.78
CA LEU A 19 55.23 -2.67 -5.20
C LEU A 19 55.23 -4.19 -5.43
N ALA A 20 55.86 -4.97 -4.55
CA ALA A 20 55.85 -6.44 -4.61
C ALA A 20 54.47 -7.05 -4.30
N SER A 21 53.64 -6.39 -3.47
CA SER A 21 52.31 -6.88 -3.11
C SER A 21 51.24 -6.67 -4.20
N VAL A 22 51.49 -5.83 -5.20
CA VAL A 22 50.52 -5.55 -6.29
C VAL A 22 50.69 -6.50 -7.49
N GLN A 23 51.84 -7.16 -7.63
CA GLN A 23 52.14 -8.04 -8.78
C GLN A 23 51.72 -9.50 -8.61
N SER A 24 51.15 -9.90 -7.47
CA SER A 24 50.70 -11.27 -7.23
C SER A 24 49.18 -11.40 -7.30
N THR A 25 48.62 -11.17 -8.49
CA THR A 25 47.24 -11.60 -8.84
C THR A 25 47.31 -12.61 -9.98
N PRO A 26 46.83 -13.85 -9.82
CA PRO A 26 46.85 -14.82 -10.91
C PRO A 26 45.66 -14.59 -11.85
N SER A 27 46.00 -14.44 -13.13
CA SER A 27 45.11 -14.53 -14.29
C SER A 27 44.36 -15.86 -14.30
N ILE A 28 43.02 -15.83 -14.31
CA ILE A 28 42.20 -16.93 -14.82
C ILE A 28 41.43 -16.40 -16.01
N LEU A 29 41.97 -16.77 -17.18
CA LEU A 29 41.44 -16.56 -18.51
C LEU A 29 40.86 -17.92 -18.92
N GLU A 30 39.53 -18.06 -18.88
CA GLU A 30 38.87 -19.16 -19.58
C GLU A 30 37.52 -18.67 -20.11
N SER A 31 37.44 -18.60 -21.44
CA SER A 31 36.21 -18.33 -22.19
C SER A 31 35.59 -19.66 -22.59
N PRO A 32 34.26 -19.70 -22.78
CA PRO A 32 33.78 -20.37 -23.98
C PRO A 32 32.76 -19.54 -24.77
N SER A 33 33.09 -19.43 -26.07
CA SER A 33 32.24 -19.58 -27.25
C SER A 33 30.80 -19.04 -27.26
N ARG A 34 30.64 -18.05 -28.14
CA ARG A 34 29.49 -17.72 -28.99
C ARG A 34 28.48 -18.85 -29.24
N HIS A 35 27.20 -18.52 -29.10
CA HIS A 35 26.00 -18.71 -29.95
C HIS A 35 24.83 -18.42 -28.98
N ASP A 36 24.12 -17.29 -29.03
CA ASP A 36 23.15 -16.98 -30.06
C ASP A 36 22.86 -15.48 -30.19
N ARG A 37 22.58 -15.11 -31.43
CA ARG A 37 22.06 -13.82 -31.88
C ARG A 37 20.54 -13.75 -31.67
N PHE A 38 20.04 -12.53 -31.85
CA PHE A 38 18.65 -12.09 -32.07
C PHE A 38 17.85 -11.79 -30.78
N ALA A 39 17.04 -10.73 -30.69
CA ALA A 39 16.90 -9.46 -31.38
C ALA A 39 15.90 -8.67 -30.52
N LEU A 40 16.12 -7.36 -30.34
CA LEU A 40 15.11 -6.44 -29.82
C LEU A 40 14.13 -6.08 -30.96
N SER A 41 12.84 -6.33 -30.76
CA SER A 41 11.71 -5.68 -31.47
C SER A 41 10.43 -5.94 -30.66
N ILE A 42 9.86 -4.96 -29.97
CA ILE A 42 8.84 -4.00 -30.45
C ILE A 42 7.65 -4.71 -31.17
N PHE A 43 6.49 -4.62 -30.51
CA PHE A 43 5.10 -4.95 -30.93
C PHE A 43 4.72 -4.40 -32.32
N PRO A 44 3.74 -4.98 -33.06
CA PRO A 44 2.29 -4.67 -32.84
C PRO A 44 1.23 -5.78 -33.18
N HIS A 45 0.00 -5.58 -32.63
CA HIS A 45 -1.38 -5.88 -33.13
C HIS A 45 -1.71 -7.23 -33.80
N ASP A 46 -2.83 -7.96 -33.59
CA ASP A 46 -4.24 -7.59 -33.34
C ASP A 46 -5.09 -8.81 -32.88
N LEU A 47 -6.21 -8.51 -32.20
CA LEU A 47 -7.58 -9.10 -32.24
C LEU A 47 -7.78 -10.57 -32.69
N ASN A 48 -8.43 -11.42 -31.85
CA ASN A 48 -9.87 -11.78 -31.97
C ASN A 48 -10.33 -12.89 -30.99
N ASN A 49 -11.49 -12.66 -30.36
CA ASN A 49 -12.53 -13.59 -29.85
C ASN A 49 -12.20 -14.98 -29.27
N HIS A 50 -12.58 -15.19 -27.99
CA HIS A 50 -13.74 -16.04 -27.66
C HIS A 50 -14.23 -15.85 -26.21
N SER A 51 -15.55 -15.78 -26.07
CA SER A 51 -16.31 -15.53 -24.84
C SER A 51 -16.60 -16.80 -24.04
N LEU A 52 -16.46 -16.70 -22.70
CA LEU A 52 -17.24 -17.33 -21.59
C LEU A 52 -17.21 -18.89 -21.44
N PRO A 53 -17.50 -19.48 -20.25
CA PRO A 53 -18.30 -18.92 -19.16
C PRO A 53 -17.77 -19.07 -17.70
N THR A 54 -18.44 -18.26 -16.90
CA THR A 54 -18.59 -18.12 -15.45
C THR A 54 -18.83 -19.41 -14.68
N THR A 55 -18.11 -19.62 -13.56
CA THR A 55 -18.67 -20.25 -12.34
C THR A 55 -18.01 -19.65 -11.08
N PRO A 56 -18.77 -19.39 -10.01
CA PRO A 56 -18.25 -18.81 -8.77
C PRO A 56 -18.03 -19.89 -7.69
N VAL A 57 -16.85 -19.93 -7.06
CA VAL A 57 -16.64 -20.72 -5.84
C VAL A 57 -15.85 -19.91 -4.80
N ARG A 58 -16.63 -19.30 -3.89
CA ARG A 58 -16.47 -19.33 -2.43
C ARG A 58 -15.07 -19.03 -1.86
N ALA A 59 -14.81 -17.74 -1.60
CA ALA A 59 -13.81 -17.32 -0.62
C ALA A 59 -14.22 -17.78 0.80
N ARG A 60 -13.38 -18.56 1.46
CA ARG A 60 -13.43 -18.79 2.91
C ARG A 60 -12.46 -17.83 3.58
N SER A 61 -13.03 -16.89 4.31
CA SER A 61 -12.37 -16.01 5.28
C SER A 61 -11.79 -16.86 6.42
N VAL A 62 -10.50 -16.73 6.69
CA VAL A 62 -9.88 -17.22 7.94
C VAL A 62 -9.49 -15.98 8.74
N SER A 63 -10.29 -15.71 9.77
CA SER A 63 -9.98 -14.75 10.84
C SER A 63 -8.94 -15.38 11.75
N ILE A 64 -7.80 -14.71 11.94
CA ILE A 64 -6.84 -15.03 12.99
C ILE A 64 -7.01 -14.00 14.10
N ILE A 65 -7.44 -14.51 15.26
CA ILE A 65 -7.44 -13.84 16.56
C ILE A 65 -6.02 -13.88 17.11
N PRO A 66 -5.44 -12.78 17.59
CA PRO A 66 -4.32 -12.83 18.53
C PRO A 66 -4.81 -12.64 19.97
N GLU A 67 -4.45 -13.60 20.82
CA GLU A 67 -4.64 -13.54 22.27
C GLU A 67 -3.74 -12.50 22.94
N THR A 68 -4.27 -11.98 24.04
CA THR A 68 -3.74 -11.02 25.01
C THR A 68 -2.44 -11.43 25.70
N PRO A 69 -1.74 -10.46 26.31
CA PRO A 69 -1.26 -10.69 27.68
C PRO A 69 -1.63 -9.57 28.68
N THR A 70 -2.18 -10.04 29.80
CA THR A 70 -1.94 -9.66 31.20
C THR A 70 -1.83 -8.19 31.62
N ARG A 71 -2.88 -7.78 32.32
CA ARG A 71 -3.10 -6.57 33.13
C ARG A 71 -2.27 -6.59 34.43
N THR A 72 -1.49 -5.53 34.68
CA THR A 72 -1.09 -5.09 36.03
C THR A 72 -1.59 -3.66 36.22
N GLN A 73 -2.34 -3.43 37.30
CA GLN A 73 -2.92 -2.13 37.66
C GLN A 73 -1.98 -1.35 38.57
N ALA A 74 -1.87 -0.04 38.36
CA ALA A 74 -1.66 0.94 39.42
C ALA A 74 -2.12 2.33 38.95
N SER A 75 -3.13 2.87 39.62
CA SER A 75 -3.60 4.26 39.53
C SER A 75 -2.57 5.22 40.13
N THR A 76 -2.42 6.44 39.59
CA THR A 76 -2.24 7.70 40.37
C THR A 76 -2.51 8.91 39.45
N GLN A 77 -3.16 9.92 40.05
CA GLN A 77 -3.70 11.17 39.51
C GLN A 77 -2.66 12.19 38.99
N SER A 78 -3.12 13.09 38.12
CA SER A 78 -2.50 14.34 37.64
C SER A 78 -2.14 15.32 38.78
N PRO A 79 -1.27 16.34 38.56
CA PRO A 79 -1.73 17.61 37.95
C PRO A 79 -0.72 18.38 37.05
N LEU A 80 -1.26 19.36 36.31
CA LEU A 80 -0.61 20.46 35.56
C LEU A 80 0.49 21.20 36.34
N PRO A 81 1.44 21.91 35.66
CA PRO A 81 1.32 23.39 35.60
C PRO A 81 1.90 24.12 34.34
N VAL A 82 1.23 25.22 33.97
CA VAL A 82 1.79 26.59 33.73
C VAL A 82 2.52 26.92 32.40
N GLN A 83 1.83 27.69 31.52
CA GLN A 83 2.35 28.84 30.74
C GLN A 83 2.43 30.09 31.66
N PRO A 84 3.12 31.25 31.38
CA PRO A 84 3.24 31.99 30.09
C PRO A 84 4.55 32.89 30.04
N PRO A 85 4.64 34.13 29.46
CA PRO A 85 3.93 34.85 28.38
C PRO A 85 4.82 35.62 27.33
N ALA A 86 4.14 36.12 26.29
CA ALA A 86 4.31 37.41 25.58
C ALA A 86 5.46 37.66 24.57
N ARG A 87 5.10 38.12 23.35
CA ARG A 87 5.18 39.55 22.93
C ARG A 87 4.74 39.77 21.47
N THR A 88 3.86 40.75 21.28
CA THR A 88 3.58 41.52 20.06
C THR A 88 4.79 42.40 19.67
N PRO A 89 4.84 42.94 18.42
CA PRO A 89 4.42 44.34 18.28
C PRO A 89 3.68 44.69 16.97
N THR A 90 2.72 45.60 17.15
CA THR A 90 2.16 46.56 16.20
C THR A 90 3.16 47.69 15.93
N ARG A 91 3.21 48.25 14.71
CA ARG A 91 3.11 49.71 14.40
C ARG A 91 3.54 50.09 12.96
N THR A 92 2.57 50.68 12.24
CA THR A 92 2.68 51.76 11.23
C THR A 92 3.38 53.01 11.82
N PRO A 93 3.88 54.01 11.05
CA PRO A 93 3.12 54.92 10.13
C PRO A 93 3.95 55.32 8.87
N THR A 94 3.60 56.19 7.91
CA THR A 94 2.96 57.53 7.90
C THR A 94 2.78 57.92 6.40
N ARG A 95 1.62 58.47 5.95
CA ARG A 95 1.36 59.93 5.67
C ARG A 95 1.96 60.42 4.33
N SER A 96 1.35 61.17 3.41
CA SER A 96 0.13 62.02 3.27
C SER A 96 -0.20 62.11 1.77
N THR A 97 -1.47 62.13 1.32
CA THR A 97 -2.30 63.33 1.01
C THR A 97 -1.75 64.22 -0.12
N GLU A 98 -2.41 64.24 -1.28
CA GLU A 98 -3.12 65.41 -1.87
C GLU A 98 -3.40 65.23 -3.39
N THR A 99 -4.66 65.47 -3.77
CA THR A 99 -5.17 65.77 -5.12
C THR A 99 -5.00 67.28 -5.36
N PRO A 100 -4.96 67.83 -6.61
CA PRO A 100 -6.16 67.99 -7.45
C PRO A 100 -5.93 67.93 -8.98
N VAL A 101 -7.05 67.95 -9.71
CA VAL A 101 -7.26 67.97 -11.18
C VAL A 101 -7.53 69.44 -11.64
N PRO A 102 -7.98 69.75 -12.87
CA PRO A 102 -7.33 69.97 -14.18
C PRO A 102 -7.33 71.46 -14.67
N ALA A 103 -6.80 71.75 -15.87
CA ALA A 103 -7.25 72.90 -16.69
C ALA A 103 -7.01 72.72 -18.21
N GLN A 104 -7.98 73.18 -19.01
CA GLN A 104 -8.06 73.23 -20.48
C GLN A 104 -7.58 74.59 -21.04
N THR A 105 -7.36 74.67 -22.38
CA THR A 105 -7.98 75.62 -23.36
C THR A 105 -7.02 76.29 -24.38
N GLN A 106 -7.58 76.59 -25.57
CA GLN A 106 -7.23 77.55 -26.66
C GLN A 106 -6.59 76.91 -27.92
N VAL A 107 -7.11 76.97 -29.17
CA VAL A 107 -7.92 77.88 -30.02
C VAL A 107 -7.22 79.15 -30.50
N THR A 108 -7.09 79.29 -31.84
CA THR A 108 -6.78 80.53 -32.60
C THR A 108 -7.51 80.57 -33.97
N PRO A 109 -7.79 81.75 -34.59
CA PRO A 109 -8.73 81.91 -35.72
C PRO A 109 -8.16 82.51 -37.06
N SER A 110 -9.09 82.76 -38.02
CA SER A 110 -9.08 83.64 -39.25
C SER A 110 -8.74 82.98 -40.62
N THR A 111 -9.37 83.24 -41.80
CA THR A 111 -10.16 84.37 -42.37
C THR A 111 -10.84 84.04 -43.75
N ALA A 112 -12.04 84.60 -44.03
CA ALA A 112 -12.74 85.06 -45.30
C ALA A 112 -12.67 84.28 -46.66
N SER A 113 -13.59 84.28 -47.65
CA SER A 113 -14.53 85.29 -48.21
C SER A 113 -15.49 84.71 -49.31
N VAL A 114 -16.79 85.09 -49.30
CA VAL A 114 -17.77 85.52 -50.37
C VAL A 114 -17.75 84.89 -51.80
N GLY A 115 -18.85 84.57 -52.53
CA GLY A 115 -20.31 84.74 -52.36
C GLY A 115 -21.19 84.24 -53.55
N SER A 116 -22.53 84.21 -53.32
CA SER A 116 -23.75 84.46 -54.13
C SER A 116 -23.85 84.09 -55.65
N SER A 117 -24.97 83.75 -56.33
CA SER A 117 -26.44 83.89 -56.12
C SER A 117 -27.28 82.98 -57.07
N GLN A 118 -28.59 82.88 -56.79
CA GLN A 118 -29.68 82.11 -57.44
C GLN A 118 -30.12 82.51 -58.87
N GLY A 119 -30.63 81.52 -59.63
CA GLY A 119 -31.48 81.63 -60.83
C GLY A 119 -31.86 80.22 -61.35
N HIS A 120 -32.98 80.05 -62.06
CA HIS A 120 -33.51 78.81 -62.69
C HIS A 120 -34.27 77.83 -61.77
N SER A 121 -35.54 78.12 -61.47
CA SER A 121 -36.37 77.35 -60.53
C SER A 121 -37.25 76.23 -61.13
N LEU A 122 -37.34 76.06 -62.46
CA LEU A 122 -38.23 75.04 -63.05
C LEU A 122 -37.50 73.96 -63.86
N ASN A 123 -36.24 74.19 -64.23
CA ASN A 123 -35.31 73.12 -64.66
C ASN A 123 -34.68 72.38 -63.47
N ARG A 124 -34.78 72.94 -62.25
CA ARG A 124 -34.26 72.36 -61.00
C ARG A 124 -35.04 71.14 -60.52
N HIS A 125 -36.32 71.01 -60.85
CA HIS A 125 -37.14 69.91 -60.34
C HIS A 125 -36.88 68.59 -61.08
N VAL A 126 -36.79 68.63 -62.41
CA VAL A 126 -36.43 67.45 -63.22
C VAL A 126 -35.00 67.00 -62.93
N THR A 127 -34.06 67.95 -62.87
CA THR A 127 -32.66 67.66 -62.52
C THR A 127 -32.49 67.19 -61.06
N ARG A 128 -33.32 67.64 -60.12
CA ARG A 128 -33.33 67.15 -58.73
C ARG A 128 -33.87 65.73 -58.63
N GLU A 129 -34.91 65.39 -59.37
CA GLU A 129 -35.45 64.03 -59.41
C GLU A 129 -34.47 63.05 -60.05
N GLU A 130 -33.78 63.46 -61.12
CA GLU A 130 -32.68 62.71 -61.74
C GLU A 130 -31.48 62.56 -60.80
N ALA A 131 -31.10 63.63 -60.06
CA ALA A 131 -30.05 63.54 -59.05
C ALA A 131 -30.42 62.62 -57.87
N LEU A 132 -31.69 62.58 -57.47
CA LEU A 132 -32.20 61.65 -56.46
C LEU A 132 -32.23 60.20 -56.97
N ARG A 133 -32.59 59.98 -58.24
CA ARG A 133 -32.46 58.65 -58.88
C ARG A 133 -31.00 58.20 -58.95
N ALA A 134 -30.09 59.08 -59.40
CA ALA A 134 -28.66 58.77 -59.49
C ALA A 134 -28.04 58.46 -58.11
N THR A 135 -28.36 59.25 -57.08
CA THR A 135 -27.89 58.97 -55.71
C THR A 135 -28.53 57.71 -55.12
N GLY A 136 -29.80 57.43 -55.41
CA GLY A 136 -30.47 56.18 -55.06
C GLY A 136 -29.82 54.97 -55.71
N GLU A 137 -29.40 55.10 -56.97
CA GLU A 137 -28.74 54.04 -57.72
C GLU A 137 -27.31 53.77 -57.21
N VAL A 138 -26.55 54.81 -56.87
CA VAL A 138 -25.24 54.70 -56.21
C VAL A 138 -25.36 54.02 -54.85
N LEU A 139 -26.37 54.38 -54.04
CA LEU A 139 -26.60 53.75 -52.75
C LEU A 139 -26.99 52.27 -52.92
N ARG A 140 -27.84 51.96 -53.91
CA ARG A 140 -28.21 50.58 -54.25
C ARG A 140 -26.99 49.76 -54.65
N GLN A 141 -26.11 50.30 -55.50
CA GLN A 141 -24.86 49.66 -55.88
C GLN A 141 -23.97 49.41 -54.65
N ARG A 142 -23.83 50.38 -53.75
CA ARG A 142 -23.04 50.22 -52.52
C ARG A 142 -23.61 49.13 -51.60
N CYS A 143 -24.93 49.03 -51.51
CA CYS A 143 -25.59 47.97 -50.75
C CYS A 143 -25.37 46.59 -51.40
N LEU A 144 -25.47 46.50 -52.73
CA LEU A 144 -25.18 45.26 -53.46
C LEU A 144 -23.72 44.84 -53.29
N SER A 145 -22.75 45.73 -53.45
CA SER A 145 -21.34 45.41 -53.23
C SER A 145 -21.04 44.97 -51.80
N LYS A 146 -21.72 45.55 -50.80
CA LYS A 146 -21.61 45.08 -49.41
C LYS A 146 -22.22 43.70 -49.22
N LEU A 147 -23.35 43.41 -49.87
CA LEU A 147 -23.98 42.10 -49.83
C LEU A 147 -23.10 41.05 -50.52
N ASP A 148 -22.51 41.38 -51.66
CA ASP A 148 -21.55 40.53 -52.37
C ASP A 148 -20.33 40.25 -51.50
N ARG A 149 -19.79 41.27 -50.83
CA ARG A 149 -18.67 41.10 -49.89
C ARG A 149 -19.05 40.22 -48.70
N LEU A 150 -20.27 40.36 -48.17
CA LEU A 150 -20.76 39.50 -47.09
C LEU A 150 -20.93 38.05 -47.57
N ASN A 151 -21.43 37.85 -48.78
CA ASN A 151 -21.54 36.52 -49.38
C ASN A 151 -20.16 35.91 -49.62
N GLU A 152 -19.19 36.67 -50.12
CA GLU A 152 -17.80 36.23 -50.31
C GLU A 152 -17.15 35.87 -48.97
N LEU A 153 -17.38 36.65 -47.91
CA LEU A 153 -16.89 36.32 -46.56
C LEU A 153 -17.57 35.08 -46.00
N LYS A 154 -18.88 34.91 -46.23
CA LYS A 154 -19.64 33.73 -45.81
C LYS A 154 -19.15 32.48 -46.55
N GLU A 155 -18.91 32.57 -47.85
CA GLU A 155 -18.31 31.48 -48.62
C GLU A 155 -16.88 31.18 -48.16
N ASN A 156 -16.06 32.19 -47.88
CA ASN A 156 -14.72 31.98 -47.34
C ASN A 156 -14.75 31.33 -45.96
N LEU A 157 -15.72 31.69 -45.11
CA LEU A 157 -15.95 31.01 -43.83
C LEU A 157 -16.43 29.58 -44.04
N ALA A 158 -17.36 29.34 -44.96
CA ALA A 158 -17.85 28.02 -45.30
C ALA A 158 -16.74 27.13 -45.88
N ARG A 159 -15.85 27.69 -46.71
CA ARG A 159 -14.64 27.01 -47.23
C ARG A 159 -13.66 26.73 -46.11
N LYS A 160 -13.38 27.69 -45.22
CA LYS A 160 -12.49 27.45 -44.07
C LYS A 160 -13.07 26.44 -43.08
N GLN A 161 -14.39 26.43 -42.90
CA GLN A 161 -15.09 25.42 -42.13
C GLN A 161 -15.08 24.06 -42.84
N SER A 162 -15.23 23.99 -44.16
CA SER A 162 -15.18 22.72 -44.89
C SER A 162 -13.77 22.10 -44.89
N LEU A 163 -12.72 22.93 -44.99
CA LEU A 163 -11.34 22.51 -44.77
C LEU A 163 -11.04 22.12 -43.31
N ALA A 164 -11.77 22.67 -42.34
CA ALA A 164 -11.67 22.27 -40.94
C ALA A 164 -12.48 21.00 -40.63
N THR A 165 -13.59 20.74 -41.33
CA THR A 165 -14.43 19.53 -41.16
C THR A 165 -13.85 18.28 -41.81
N SER A 166 -12.88 18.39 -42.73
CA SER A 166 -12.12 17.21 -43.18
C SER A 166 -11.09 16.75 -42.14
N ASN A 167 -10.81 17.58 -41.13
CA ASN A 167 -9.94 17.29 -40.00
C ASN A 167 -10.69 17.49 -38.66
N THR A 168 -11.99 17.18 -38.62
CA THR A 168 -12.67 17.06 -37.33
C THR A 168 -12.20 15.78 -36.65
N PRO A 169 -11.50 15.89 -35.51
CA PRO A 169 -11.05 14.73 -34.76
C PRO A 169 -12.26 13.94 -34.29
N ASN A 170 -12.43 12.71 -34.81
CA ASN A 170 -13.55 11.85 -34.47
C ASN A 170 -13.36 11.18 -33.09
N SER A 171 -12.22 11.44 -32.44
CA SER A 171 -11.89 10.99 -31.08
C SER A 171 -11.59 12.18 -30.16
N LEU A 172 -12.08 12.09 -28.92
CA LEU A 172 -11.78 13.05 -27.84
C LEU A 172 -10.27 13.27 -27.66
N GLN A 173 -9.48 12.22 -27.92
CA GLN A 173 -8.02 12.25 -27.84
C GLN A 173 -7.38 13.09 -28.96
N GLU A 174 -7.91 13.02 -30.18
CA GLU A 174 -7.42 13.82 -31.30
C GLU A 174 -7.80 15.31 -31.11
N GLN A 175 -8.93 15.61 -30.46
CA GLN A 175 -9.29 16.97 -30.07
C GLN A 175 -8.32 17.55 -29.03
N GLN A 176 -7.92 16.75 -28.03
CA GLN A 176 -6.91 17.16 -27.06
C GLN A 176 -5.55 17.44 -27.72
N VAL A 177 -5.14 16.60 -28.66
CA VAL A 177 -3.88 16.80 -29.41
C VAL A 177 -3.94 18.08 -30.23
N ALA A 178 -5.05 18.36 -30.90
CA ALA A 178 -5.22 19.60 -31.68
C ALA A 178 -5.16 20.86 -30.79
N ILE A 179 -5.74 20.80 -29.58
CA ILE A 179 -5.66 21.89 -28.60
C ILE A 179 -4.22 22.12 -28.14
N LEU A 180 -3.49 21.05 -27.81
CA LEU A 180 -2.09 21.14 -27.38
C LEU A 180 -1.18 21.69 -28.48
N GLN A 181 -1.39 21.31 -29.74
CA GLN A 181 -0.64 21.85 -30.87
C GLN A 181 -0.86 23.34 -31.07
N LEU A 182 -2.10 23.81 -30.88
CA LEU A 182 -2.43 25.23 -30.94
C LEU A 182 -1.77 26.00 -29.79
N GLU A 183 -1.78 25.44 -28.58
CA GLU A 183 -1.11 26.02 -27.42
C GLU A 183 0.42 26.07 -27.62
N GLU A 184 1.02 25.00 -28.14
CA GLU A 184 2.44 24.96 -28.47
C GLU A 184 2.79 26.04 -29.50
N ALA A 185 1.99 26.20 -30.56
CA ALA A 185 2.20 27.23 -31.57
C ALA A 185 2.10 28.65 -30.96
N ARG A 186 1.12 28.86 -30.07
CA ARG A 186 0.98 30.11 -29.32
C ARG A 186 2.21 30.37 -28.44
N LEU A 187 2.62 29.40 -27.62
CA LEU A 187 3.78 29.54 -26.74
C LEU A 187 5.06 29.77 -27.54
N LYS A 188 5.25 29.12 -28.69
CA LYS A 188 6.39 29.36 -29.59
C LYS A 188 6.41 30.80 -30.12
N SER A 189 5.25 31.32 -30.55
CA SER A 189 5.16 32.72 -30.99
C SER A 189 5.41 33.71 -29.86
N GLU A 190 4.97 33.38 -28.65
CA GLU A 190 5.23 34.16 -27.44
C GLU A 190 6.72 34.13 -27.04
N ILE A 191 7.38 32.98 -27.08
CA ILE A 191 8.83 32.84 -26.85
C ILE A 191 9.59 33.65 -27.89
N LYS A 192 9.19 33.59 -29.17
CA LYS A 192 9.80 34.39 -30.23
C LYS A 192 9.61 35.89 -29.97
N ARG A 193 8.42 36.30 -29.51
CA ARG A 193 8.14 37.69 -29.11
C ARG A 193 9.02 38.11 -27.94
N MET A 194 9.15 37.28 -26.91
CA MET A 194 10.00 37.53 -25.74
C MET A 194 11.49 37.58 -26.11
N SER A 195 11.95 36.70 -27.00
CA SER A 195 13.32 36.71 -27.51
C SER A 195 13.60 37.92 -28.41
N THR A 196 12.62 38.38 -29.20
CA THR A 196 12.76 39.58 -30.03
C THR A 196 12.71 40.86 -29.18
N ASN A 197 11.91 40.85 -28.11
CA ASN A 197 11.81 41.92 -27.12
C ASN A 197 12.88 41.84 -26.03
N GLN A 198 13.79 40.87 -26.11
CA GLN A 198 14.93 40.79 -25.21
C GLN A 198 15.83 41.98 -25.56
N GLU A 199 15.70 43.05 -24.79
CA GLU A 199 16.57 44.22 -24.88
C GLU A 199 18.02 43.73 -24.91
N VAL A 200 18.75 44.13 -25.94
CA VAL A 200 20.17 43.81 -26.08
C VAL A 200 20.88 44.58 -24.98
N TYR A 201 21.03 43.94 -23.83
CA TYR A 201 21.78 44.49 -22.71
C TYR A 201 23.20 44.83 -23.18
N PRO A 202 23.78 45.95 -22.72
CA PRO A 202 25.18 46.25 -23.00
C PRO A 202 26.05 45.09 -22.56
N ALA A 203 27.10 44.80 -23.33
CA ALA A 203 28.07 43.75 -23.03
C ALA A 203 28.46 43.86 -21.56
N VAL A 204 28.15 42.80 -20.79
CA VAL A 204 28.38 42.75 -19.35
C VAL A 204 29.82 43.18 -19.07
N PRO A 205 30.06 44.19 -18.23
CA PRO A 205 31.41 44.64 -17.93
C PRO A 205 32.29 43.44 -17.55
N PRO A 206 33.52 43.32 -18.10
CA PRO A 206 34.36 42.15 -17.91
C PRO A 206 34.64 41.85 -16.43
N GLU A 207 34.59 42.86 -15.57
CA GLU A 207 34.74 42.66 -14.12
C GLU A 207 33.50 42.07 -13.46
N LEU A 208 32.31 42.39 -13.96
CA LEU A 208 31.07 41.81 -13.48
C LEU A 208 30.96 40.33 -13.90
N SER A 209 31.42 39.99 -15.11
CA SER A 209 31.47 38.60 -15.56
C SER A 209 32.50 37.79 -14.76
N LYS A 210 33.67 38.37 -14.46
CA LYS A 210 34.67 37.76 -13.58
C LYS A 210 34.12 37.48 -12.19
N VAL A 211 33.47 38.46 -11.56
CA VAL A 211 32.84 38.28 -10.23
C VAL A 211 31.73 37.22 -10.28
N ARG A 212 30.90 37.21 -11.32
CA ARG A 212 29.85 36.20 -11.49
C ARG A 212 30.43 34.79 -11.65
N VAL A 213 31.51 34.64 -12.41
CA VAL A 213 32.22 33.36 -12.57
C VAL A 213 32.84 32.95 -11.24
N GLN A 214 33.52 33.85 -10.54
CA GLN A 214 34.09 33.59 -9.21
C GLN A 214 33.02 33.14 -8.21
N GLN A 215 31.88 33.83 -8.16
CA GLN A 215 30.77 33.45 -7.30
C GLN A 215 30.20 32.07 -7.67
N THR A 216 30.03 31.80 -8.97
CA THR A 216 29.56 30.49 -9.44
C THR A 216 30.53 29.39 -9.02
N VAL A 217 31.82 29.59 -9.26
CA VAL A 217 32.87 28.64 -8.85
C VAL A 217 32.86 28.46 -7.34
N GLN A 218 32.78 29.52 -6.56
CA GLN A 218 32.75 29.45 -5.10
C GLN A 218 31.51 28.72 -4.58
N ASN A 219 30.34 28.98 -5.15
CA ASN A 219 29.11 28.26 -4.83
C ASN A 219 29.27 26.77 -5.14
N THR A 220 29.78 26.41 -6.33
CA THR A 220 29.97 25.00 -6.68
C THR A 220 30.98 24.31 -5.75
N ILE A 221 32.06 24.99 -5.37
CA ILE A 221 33.04 24.46 -4.39
C ILE A 221 32.34 24.23 -3.05
N GLN A 222 31.52 25.17 -2.60
CA GLN A 222 30.76 25.03 -1.36
C GLN A 222 29.75 23.87 -1.42
N ASP A 223 29.05 23.72 -2.53
CA ASP A 223 28.13 22.61 -2.78
C ASP A 223 28.87 21.26 -2.73
N TYR A 224 30.03 21.16 -3.38
CA TYR A 224 30.87 19.96 -3.32
C TYR A 224 31.40 19.69 -1.90
N ASN A 225 31.80 20.73 -1.16
CA ASN A 225 32.25 20.60 0.23
C ASN A 225 31.16 20.07 1.15
N ILE A 226 29.88 20.31 0.85
CA ILE A 226 28.75 19.75 1.59
C ILE A 226 28.41 18.33 1.10
N MET A 227 28.44 18.10 -0.21
CA MET A 227 28.03 16.83 -0.81
C MET A 227 29.04 15.71 -0.56
N ILE A 228 30.34 15.97 -0.65
CA ILE A 228 31.41 14.98 -0.46
C ILE A 228 31.31 14.29 0.92
N PRO A 229 31.24 14.99 2.07
CA PRO A 229 31.16 14.32 3.37
C PRO A 229 29.84 13.58 3.55
N ARG A 230 28.74 14.10 2.99
CA ARG A 230 27.45 13.41 2.99
C ARG A 230 27.54 12.07 2.26
N LEU A 231 28.07 12.06 1.03
CA LEU A 231 28.25 10.84 0.25
C LEU A 231 29.20 9.85 0.94
N LYS A 232 30.27 10.34 1.57
CA LYS A 232 31.17 9.48 2.35
C LYS A 232 30.46 8.84 3.54
N SER A 233 29.65 9.61 4.27
CA SER A 233 28.87 9.09 5.40
C SER A 233 27.80 8.09 4.95
N GLU A 234 27.13 8.34 3.82
CA GLU A 234 26.17 7.41 3.22
C GLU A 234 26.87 6.11 2.79
N LEU A 235 28.04 6.20 2.16
CA LEU A 235 28.85 5.05 1.76
C LEU A 235 29.31 4.22 2.97
N GLU A 236 29.78 4.86 4.03
CA GLU A 236 30.14 4.17 5.28
C GLU A 236 28.93 3.48 5.92
N GLY A 237 27.75 4.12 5.88
CA GLY A 237 26.49 3.55 6.34
C GLY A 237 26.12 2.27 5.58
N VAL A 238 26.12 2.35 4.25
CA VAL A 238 25.83 1.20 3.36
C VAL A 238 26.87 0.09 3.56
N GLN A 239 28.15 0.43 3.73
CA GLN A 239 29.19 -0.57 3.97
C GLN A 239 28.98 -1.32 5.29
N LYS A 240 28.59 -0.62 6.37
CA LYS A 240 28.25 -1.24 7.65
C LYS A 240 27.03 -2.15 7.53
N GLU A 241 26.00 -1.72 6.79
CA GLU A 241 24.80 -2.51 6.54
C GLU A 241 25.12 -3.77 5.73
N LEU A 242 25.94 -3.65 4.69
CA LEU A 242 26.40 -4.78 3.88
C LEU A 242 27.14 -5.83 4.71
N VAL A 243 27.98 -5.41 5.67
CA VAL A 243 28.67 -6.35 6.57
C VAL A 243 27.68 -7.09 7.46
N LYS A 244 26.69 -6.39 8.02
CA LYS A 244 25.63 -7.01 8.84
C LYS A 244 24.79 -8.00 8.03
N GLU A 245 24.40 -7.63 6.81
CA GLU A 245 23.60 -8.50 5.95
C GLU A 245 24.37 -9.75 5.53
N LYS A 246 25.67 -9.61 5.21
CA LYS A 246 26.55 -10.77 4.95
C LYS A 246 26.66 -11.70 6.16
N GLN A 247 26.69 -11.15 7.37
CA GLN A 247 26.71 -11.94 8.59
C GLN A 247 25.38 -12.69 8.80
N LEU A 248 24.25 -11.98 8.66
CA LEU A 248 22.92 -12.57 8.73
C LEU A 248 22.72 -13.70 7.71
N LEU A 249 23.25 -13.52 6.49
CA LEU A 249 23.18 -14.55 5.45
C LEU A 249 23.90 -15.85 5.86
N LYS A 250 25.04 -15.75 6.57
CA LYS A 250 25.76 -16.92 7.10
C LYS A 250 24.94 -17.64 8.15
N GLU A 251 24.33 -16.90 9.09
CA GLU A 251 23.48 -17.45 10.15
C GLU A 251 22.26 -18.16 9.57
N VAL A 252 21.58 -17.53 8.59
CA VAL A 252 20.45 -18.15 7.88
C VAL A 252 20.88 -19.42 7.15
N HIS A 253 22.08 -19.43 6.56
CA HIS A 253 22.61 -20.62 5.90
C HIS A 253 22.88 -21.76 6.90
N GLU A 254 23.39 -21.45 8.09
CA GLU A 254 23.58 -22.41 9.18
C GLU A 254 22.25 -22.98 9.70
N ILE A 255 21.27 -22.12 9.96
CA ILE A 255 19.93 -22.54 10.38
C ILE A 255 19.31 -23.46 9.33
N ARG A 256 19.40 -23.09 8.05
CA ARG A 256 18.88 -23.93 6.96
C ARG A 256 19.56 -25.29 6.91
N ARG A 257 20.88 -25.36 7.08
CA ARG A 257 21.62 -26.63 7.15
C ARG A 257 21.15 -27.48 8.33
N ALA A 258 21.01 -26.90 9.51
CA ALA A 258 20.55 -27.60 10.72
C ALA A 258 19.11 -28.13 10.56
N LEU A 259 18.22 -27.32 9.99
CA LEU A 259 16.83 -27.72 9.73
C LEU A 259 16.76 -28.83 8.67
N GLN A 260 17.55 -28.75 7.60
CA GLN A 260 17.61 -29.81 6.60
C GLN A 260 18.16 -31.12 7.17
N ALA A 261 19.16 -31.07 8.05
CA ALA A 261 19.66 -32.24 8.75
C ALA A 261 18.56 -32.87 9.62
N ARG A 262 17.89 -32.06 10.45
CA ARG A 262 16.78 -32.52 11.29
C ARG A 262 15.62 -33.08 10.47
N GLN A 263 15.32 -32.48 9.31
CA GLN A 263 14.29 -33.01 8.42
C GLN A 263 14.66 -34.41 7.92
N LYS A 264 15.91 -34.62 7.48
CA LYS A 264 16.39 -35.94 7.06
C LYS A 264 16.31 -36.95 8.21
N ASP A 265 16.73 -36.54 9.42
CA ASP A 265 16.64 -37.39 10.61
C ASP A 265 15.20 -37.77 10.93
N LEU A 266 14.26 -36.82 10.84
CA LEU A 266 12.84 -37.09 11.06
C LEU A 266 12.24 -38.00 9.99
N VAL A 267 12.62 -37.85 8.73
CA VAL A 267 12.20 -38.76 7.64
C VAL A 267 12.73 -40.16 7.90
N ALA A 268 14.02 -40.29 8.23
CA ALA A 268 14.61 -41.58 8.59
C ALA A 268 13.96 -42.22 9.81
N MET A 269 13.62 -41.43 10.84
CA MET A 269 12.90 -41.90 12.03
C MET A 269 11.45 -42.31 11.73
N ALA A 270 10.78 -41.61 10.81
CA ALA A 270 9.44 -41.96 10.36
C ALA A 270 9.44 -43.26 9.56
N GLU A 271 10.41 -43.46 8.66
CA GLU A 271 10.63 -44.71 7.93
C GLU A 271 10.97 -45.87 8.87
N ALA A 272 11.75 -45.61 9.92
CA ALA A 272 12.05 -46.58 10.98
C ALA A 272 10.87 -46.81 11.96
N GLY A 273 9.75 -46.11 11.80
CA GLY A 273 8.54 -46.26 12.62
C GLY A 273 8.73 -45.98 14.12
N THR A 274 9.83 -45.32 14.50
CA THR A 274 10.25 -45.17 15.89
C THR A 274 10.44 -43.70 16.24
N ARG A 275 9.31 -43.01 16.46
CA ARG A 275 9.33 -41.72 17.13
C ARG A 275 9.34 -41.96 18.65
N PRO A 276 10.36 -41.48 19.39
CA PRO A 276 10.52 -41.81 20.80
C PRO A 276 9.35 -41.32 21.68
N GLU A 277 8.78 -40.16 21.35
CA GLU A 277 7.60 -39.61 22.04
C GLU A 277 6.33 -40.46 21.81
N ASP A 278 6.15 -40.99 20.60
CA ASP A 278 5.04 -41.90 20.29
C ASP A 278 5.20 -43.23 21.01
N ARG A 279 6.45 -43.70 21.21
CA ARG A 279 6.72 -44.93 21.95
C ARG A 279 6.41 -44.75 23.44
N GLN A 280 6.86 -43.65 24.04
CA GLN A 280 6.63 -43.39 25.47
C GLN A 280 5.15 -43.14 25.78
N SER A 281 4.44 -42.39 24.92
CA SER A 281 3.00 -42.17 25.07
C SER A 281 2.21 -43.48 24.93
N LYS A 282 2.55 -44.33 23.96
CA LYS A 282 1.96 -45.67 23.81
C LYS A 282 2.18 -46.53 25.07
N GLN A 283 3.38 -46.52 25.63
CA GLN A 283 3.70 -47.26 26.87
C GLN A 283 2.84 -46.77 28.05
N LYS A 284 2.76 -45.47 28.27
CA LYS A 284 1.90 -44.88 29.33
C LYS A 284 0.43 -45.28 29.15
N VAL A 285 -0.09 -45.24 27.92
CA VAL A 285 -1.46 -45.67 27.64
C VAL A 285 -1.66 -47.16 27.93
N THR A 286 -0.69 -48.02 27.61
CA THR A 286 -0.78 -49.45 27.94
C THR A 286 -0.70 -49.72 29.44
N GLU A 287 0.11 -48.96 30.18
CA GLU A 287 0.21 -49.05 31.64
C GLU A 287 -1.11 -48.64 32.30
N ILE A 288 -1.69 -47.52 31.89
CA ILE A 288 -2.99 -47.06 32.39
C ILE A 288 -4.08 -48.09 32.09
N LYS A 289 -4.09 -48.68 30.90
CA LYS A 289 -5.04 -49.75 30.55
C LYS A 289 -4.89 -50.96 31.47
N ALA A 290 -3.66 -51.39 31.77
CA ALA A 290 -3.41 -52.51 32.67
C ALA A 290 -3.86 -52.20 34.11
N LEU A 291 -3.64 -50.97 34.58
CA LEU A 291 -4.09 -50.51 35.89
C LEU A 291 -5.62 -50.54 35.99
N VAL A 292 -6.32 -49.97 35.00
CA VAL A 292 -7.79 -49.96 34.95
C VAL A 292 -8.34 -51.39 34.94
N GLN A 293 -7.77 -52.29 34.14
CA GLN A 293 -8.19 -53.70 34.13
C GLN A 293 -7.98 -54.40 35.47
N THR A 294 -6.89 -54.10 36.17
CA THR A 294 -6.60 -54.67 37.50
C THR A 294 -7.61 -54.17 38.53
N LEU A 295 -7.88 -52.87 38.53
CA LEU A 295 -8.87 -52.24 39.41
C LEU A 295 -10.28 -52.80 39.17
N MET A 296 -10.70 -52.95 37.92
CA MET A 296 -12.00 -53.54 37.59
C MET A 296 -12.13 -54.99 38.08
N LYS A 297 -11.06 -55.79 37.97
CA LYS A 297 -11.04 -57.17 38.50
C LYS A 297 -11.09 -57.20 40.03
N GLU A 298 -10.49 -56.22 40.71
CA GLU A 298 -10.56 -56.09 42.17
C GLU A 298 -11.95 -55.68 42.63
N LEU A 299 -12.56 -54.70 41.96
CA LEU A 299 -13.94 -54.29 42.22
C LEU A 299 -14.92 -55.44 42.04
N GLN A 300 -14.78 -56.22 40.96
CA GLN A 300 -15.63 -57.40 40.73
C GLN A 300 -15.45 -58.46 41.83
N ARG A 301 -14.22 -58.72 42.26
CA ARG A 301 -13.93 -59.65 43.37
C ARG A 301 -14.50 -59.16 44.70
N PHE A 302 -14.41 -57.86 44.98
CA PHE A 302 -14.97 -57.24 46.17
C PHE A 302 -16.50 -57.38 46.20
N LEU A 303 -17.17 -57.05 45.09
CA LEU A 303 -18.62 -57.16 44.97
C LEU A 303 -19.09 -58.61 45.17
N ALA A 304 -18.44 -59.57 44.51
CA ALA A 304 -18.79 -60.99 44.63
C ALA A 304 -18.62 -61.54 46.07
N LYS A 305 -17.69 -60.98 46.85
CA LYS A 305 -17.42 -61.42 48.23
C LYS A 305 -18.38 -60.81 49.26
N HIS A 306 -18.73 -59.54 49.10
CA HIS A 306 -19.47 -58.77 50.10
C HIS A 306 -20.97 -58.61 49.79
N TYR A 307 -21.35 -58.79 48.52
CA TYR A 307 -22.72 -58.74 48.05
C TYR A 307 -23.03 -60.03 47.28
N PRO A 308 -23.09 -61.19 47.98
CA PRO A 308 -23.52 -62.42 47.34
C PRO A 308 -24.97 -62.27 46.87
N LEU A 309 -25.31 -62.87 45.73
CA LEU A 309 -26.68 -62.90 45.21
C LEU A 309 -27.62 -63.37 46.33
N ALA A 310 -28.64 -62.57 46.62
CA ALA A 310 -29.73 -63.00 47.49
C ALA A 310 -30.31 -64.29 46.90
N GLN A 311 -30.36 -65.36 47.71
CA GLN A 311 -30.97 -66.63 47.29
C GLN A 311 -32.39 -66.36 46.82
N GLN A 312 -32.66 -66.65 45.55
CA GLN A 312 -33.97 -66.48 44.94
C GLN A 312 -34.94 -67.47 45.59
N GLU A 313 -35.93 -66.96 46.33
CA GLU A 313 -37.12 -67.72 46.69
C GLU A 313 -37.94 -67.96 45.40
N PRO A 314 -38.39 -69.21 45.13
CA PRO A 314 -39.09 -69.54 43.90
C PRO A 314 -40.44 -68.81 43.85
N GLY A 315 -40.52 -67.74 43.04
CA GLY A 315 -41.72 -66.90 42.86
C GLY A 315 -41.49 -65.39 42.96
N SER A 316 -40.26 -64.94 43.26
CA SER A 316 -39.91 -63.51 43.28
C SER A 316 -39.41 -63.02 41.90
N PRO A 317 -39.70 -61.76 41.51
CA PRO A 317 -39.18 -61.19 40.26
C PRO A 317 -37.65 -61.22 40.24
N GLU A 318 -37.06 -61.33 39.05
CA GLU A 318 -35.61 -61.36 38.83
C GLU A 318 -35.03 -59.97 39.14
N LEU A 319 -34.66 -59.71 40.39
CA LEU A 319 -34.06 -58.44 40.80
C LEU A 319 -32.57 -58.40 40.39
N LEU A 320 -32.16 -57.29 39.78
CA LEU A 320 -30.79 -57.02 39.37
C LEU A 320 -29.87 -56.84 40.59
N ASP A 321 -28.71 -57.48 40.51
CA ASP A 321 -27.64 -57.37 41.49
C ASP A 321 -26.96 -55.98 41.44
N LEU A 322 -26.36 -55.57 42.57
CA LEU A 322 -25.62 -54.31 42.70
C LEU A 322 -24.52 -54.19 41.64
N LYS A 323 -23.88 -55.32 41.27
CA LYS A 323 -22.90 -55.36 40.18
C LYS A 323 -23.46 -54.86 38.86
N HIS A 324 -24.67 -55.30 38.49
CA HIS A 324 -25.30 -54.94 37.21
C HIS A 324 -25.69 -53.46 37.20
N VAL A 325 -26.25 -52.97 38.32
CA VAL A 325 -26.57 -51.54 38.46
C VAL A 325 -25.31 -50.67 38.34
N LEU A 326 -24.21 -51.05 38.99
CA LEU A 326 -22.97 -50.27 38.92
C LEU A 326 -22.35 -50.30 37.52
N GLU A 327 -22.36 -51.46 36.86
CA GLU A 327 -21.89 -51.64 35.49
C GLU A 327 -22.66 -50.75 34.51
N ASP A 328 -23.99 -50.71 34.60
CA ASP A 328 -24.83 -49.89 33.74
C ASP A 328 -24.58 -48.39 33.93
N ILE A 329 -24.49 -47.91 35.17
CA ILE A 329 -24.25 -46.49 35.43
C ILE A 329 -22.81 -46.09 35.04
N MET A 330 -21.81 -46.96 35.26
CA MET A 330 -20.44 -46.74 34.78
C MET A 330 -20.40 -46.68 33.25
N ASN A 331 -21.03 -47.63 32.56
CA ASN A 331 -21.08 -47.65 31.10
C ASN A 331 -21.80 -46.43 30.53
N LEU A 332 -22.88 -45.97 31.16
CA LEU A 332 -23.60 -44.74 30.80
C LEU A 332 -22.74 -43.50 31.00
N SER A 333 -21.98 -43.41 32.09
CA SER A 333 -21.09 -42.27 32.36
C SER A 333 -19.99 -42.12 31.30
N VAL A 334 -19.51 -43.23 30.75
CA VAL A 334 -18.48 -43.24 29.69
C VAL A 334 -19.09 -43.08 28.30
N SER A 335 -20.22 -43.75 28.01
CA SER A 335 -20.81 -43.77 26.67
C SER A 335 -21.65 -42.53 26.37
N ARG A 336 -22.24 -41.90 27.39
CA ARG A 336 -23.14 -40.73 27.27
C ARG A 336 -22.78 -39.66 28.31
N PRO A 337 -21.63 -38.97 28.16
CA PRO A 337 -21.17 -37.98 29.14
C PRO A 337 -22.11 -36.76 29.27
N ALA A 338 -22.91 -36.46 28.24
CA ALA A 338 -23.85 -35.33 28.26
C ALA A 338 -25.12 -35.59 29.09
N ASP A 339 -25.53 -36.85 29.27
CA ASP A 339 -26.72 -37.23 30.05
C ASP A 339 -26.49 -38.60 30.72
N PRO A 340 -25.68 -38.65 31.80
CA PRO A 340 -25.23 -39.91 32.41
C PRO A 340 -26.24 -40.48 33.43
N TYR A 341 -27.54 -40.19 33.26
CA TYR A 341 -28.58 -40.65 34.19
C TYR A 341 -29.20 -41.96 33.70
N MET A 342 -29.16 -42.98 34.56
CA MET A 342 -29.88 -44.23 34.41
C MET A 342 -31.30 -44.09 34.96
N THR A 343 -32.31 -44.61 34.24
CA THR A 343 -33.69 -44.69 34.71
C THR A 343 -33.91 -45.99 35.49
N LEU A 344 -34.47 -45.87 36.69
CA LEU A 344 -34.75 -46.96 37.62
C LEU A 344 -36.18 -47.47 37.41
N GLU A 345 -36.33 -48.60 36.72
CA GLU A 345 -37.64 -49.23 36.50
C GLU A 345 -38.15 -49.97 37.77
N PRO A 346 -39.37 -49.69 38.27
CA PRO A 346 -39.89 -50.30 39.48
C PRO A 346 -39.96 -51.83 39.39
N GLY A 347 -39.37 -52.51 40.38
CA GLY A 347 -39.36 -53.98 40.47
C GLY A 347 -38.15 -54.66 39.83
N THR A 348 -37.29 -53.93 39.13
CA THR A 348 -36.10 -54.47 38.46
C THR A 348 -34.85 -54.46 39.35
N TYR A 349 -34.80 -53.62 40.39
CA TYR A 349 -33.62 -53.44 41.24
C TYR A 349 -33.95 -53.59 42.73
N HIS A 350 -32.96 -53.98 43.53
CA HIS A 350 -33.07 -53.98 44.99
C HIS A 350 -32.95 -52.54 45.54
N PRO A 351 -34.01 -51.99 46.18
CA PRO A 351 -33.95 -50.64 46.75
C PRO A 351 -32.78 -50.42 47.74
N PRO A 352 -32.38 -51.39 48.60
CA PRO A 352 -31.23 -51.21 49.49
C PRO A 352 -29.90 -50.95 48.76
N HIS A 353 -29.70 -51.56 47.59
CA HIS A 353 -28.48 -51.38 46.80
C HIS A 353 -28.39 -49.95 46.24
N ILE A 354 -29.52 -49.38 45.83
CA ILE A 354 -29.59 -48.00 45.34
C ILE A 354 -29.32 -47.02 46.49
N GLU A 355 -29.99 -47.21 47.63
CA GLU A 355 -29.78 -46.35 48.79
C GLU A 355 -28.35 -46.43 49.32
N GLN A 356 -27.70 -47.60 49.23
CA GLN A 356 -26.31 -47.74 49.62
C GLN A 356 -25.36 -46.94 48.72
N LEU A 357 -25.57 -46.93 47.40
CA LEU A 357 -24.77 -46.11 46.47
C LEU A 357 -24.94 -44.61 46.72
N VAL A 358 -26.17 -44.20 47.05
CA VAL A 358 -26.49 -42.80 47.38
C VAL A 358 -25.89 -42.40 48.74
N ASN A 359 -26.06 -43.22 49.77
CA ASN A 359 -25.53 -42.97 51.11
C ASN A 359 -24.01 -43.02 51.18
N ALA A 360 -23.38 -43.85 50.35
CA ALA A 360 -21.92 -43.88 50.19
C ALA A 360 -21.37 -42.67 49.43
N GLY A 361 -22.24 -41.80 48.88
CA GLY A 361 -21.84 -40.63 48.11
C GLY A 361 -21.24 -40.97 46.73
N ILE A 362 -21.45 -42.19 46.24
CA ILE A 362 -20.91 -42.68 44.97
C ILE A 362 -21.87 -42.32 43.82
N ALA A 363 -23.16 -42.28 44.09
CA ALA A 363 -24.20 -41.94 43.13
C ALA A 363 -25.12 -40.83 43.65
N VAL A 364 -25.69 -40.04 42.75
CA VAL A 364 -26.58 -38.91 43.04
C VAL A 364 -27.86 -39.05 42.23
N ARG A 365 -29.00 -38.84 42.89
CA ARG A 365 -30.32 -38.81 42.25
C ARG A 365 -30.53 -37.50 41.48
N HIS A 366 -31.33 -37.54 40.43
CA HIS A 366 -31.67 -36.35 39.65
C HIS A 366 -32.52 -35.38 40.50
N PRO A 367 -32.26 -34.06 40.46
CA PRO A 367 -32.94 -33.08 41.33
C PRO A 367 -34.45 -32.97 41.09
N HIS A 368 -34.91 -33.31 39.88
CA HIS A 368 -36.34 -33.26 39.50
C HIS A 368 -36.97 -34.65 39.34
N ASP A 369 -36.19 -35.72 39.38
CA ASP A 369 -36.69 -37.08 39.13
C ASP A 369 -35.99 -38.08 40.06
N SER A 370 -36.72 -38.59 41.04
CA SER A 370 -36.16 -39.54 42.00
C SER A 370 -35.83 -40.90 41.37
N GLN A 371 -36.38 -41.22 40.19
CA GLN A 371 -36.12 -42.47 39.47
C GLN A 371 -34.87 -42.40 38.59
N ARG A 372 -34.18 -41.27 38.52
CA ARG A 372 -32.95 -41.13 37.73
C ARG A 372 -31.72 -41.07 38.63
N LEU A 373 -30.71 -41.87 38.31
CA LEU A 373 -29.49 -42.02 39.10
C LEU A 373 -28.25 -41.85 38.21
N ARG A 374 -27.25 -41.11 38.67
CA ARG A 374 -25.94 -40.99 38.00
C ARG A 374 -24.79 -41.14 38.98
N LEU A 375 -23.59 -41.47 38.47
CA LEU A 375 -22.36 -41.39 39.26
C LEU A 375 -21.98 -39.92 39.53
N ILE A 376 -21.28 -39.70 40.64
CA ILE A 376 -20.61 -38.43 40.89
C ILE A 376 -19.46 -38.21 39.90
N ASP A 377 -19.09 -36.94 39.71
CA ASP A 377 -17.88 -36.62 38.98
C ASP A 377 -16.66 -36.82 39.90
N PHE A 378 -15.77 -37.73 39.54
CA PHE A 378 -14.55 -38.02 40.28
C PHE A 378 -13.37 -37.13 39.86
N TYR A 379 -13.56 -36.23 38.88
CA TYR A 379 -12.50 -35.40 38.29
C TYR A 379 -12.63 -33.89 38.57
N SER A 380 -13.60 -33.47 39.41
CA SER A 380 -13.76 -32.08 39.84
C SER A 380 -12.68 -31.60 40.81
#